data_AF-A0AAJ3Q1W2-F1
#
_entry.id   AF-A0AAJ3Q1W2-F1
#
_cell.length_a   1.000
_cell.length_b   1.000
_cell.length_c   1.000
_cell.angle_alpha   90.00
_cell.angle_beta   90.00
_cell.angle_gamma   90.00
#
_symmetry.space_group_name_H-M   'P 1'
#
loop_
_entity.id
_entity.type
_entity.pdbx_description
1 polymer ?
#
loop_
_entity_poly.entity_id
_entity_poly.type
_entity_poly.pdbx_seq_one_letter_code
_entity_poly.pdbx_strand_id
1 'polypeptide(L)'
;MADHDLYRLSRYSKANFKLEYPEKASADPTRPVFIAPNLSARPVFVGPDAAIEIDGGSVQGYINGAPSAPGGQLAQLIDRYRERIGAATSTDIDNGALKIVIVGTWHHIDFSSAPRFEGCLTHIVANDGSVTTKLYDERVFEWDETPHRIGHGFITSMFGELADFAEDLHDLADYQVCKSRGRYIGTSGLPAVGGVIWTANDDTPVLYSAATCTAEVEFEADYEEEEYLAGQPIIGDGTLGAAVASKLHDLDTVLGWFRGNDVDRSSHRPRKLKLREAPDAIEAIGYWIQVRSGDDEPRSEFRLFGGVPEWKHEVLEKTAEADTDEYLGNLYASDWIYDPTHQEPDREVRLLALGPLPTLSSEPL
;
A
#
# COMPACT_ATOMS: atom_id res chain seq x y z
N MET A 1 26.44 11.41 -9.80
CA MET A 1 25.25 11.11 -8.97
C MET A 1 25.75 10.81 -7.57
N ALA A 2 25.07 11.24 -6.52
CA ALA A 2 25.38 10.73 -5.18
C ALA A 2 24.85 9.29 -5.08
N ASP A 3 25.62 8.35 -4.54
CA ASP A 3 25.22 6.92 -4.50
C ASP A 3 23.86 6.70 -3.82
N HIS A 4 23.49 7.54 -2.85
CA HIS A 4 22.21 7.44 -2.12
C HIS A 4 20.95 7.68 -2.98
N ASP A 5 21.11 8.32 -4.14
CA ASP A 5 20.01 8.68 -5.02
C ASP A 5 19.48 7.51 -5.87
N LEU A 6 20.18 6.37 -5.88
CA LEU A 6 19.80 5.16 -6.62
C LEU A 6 18.83 4.26 -5.85
N TYR A 7 18.58 4.53 -4.56
CA TYR A 7 17.81 3.62 -3.70
C TYR A 7 16.43 4.16 -3.32
N ARG A 8 15.95 5.23 -3.98
CA ARG A 8 14.74 5.96 -3.59
C ARG A 8 13.84 6.24 -4.79
N LEU A 9 12.59 5.76 -4.74
CA LEU A 9 11.58 6.09 -5.77
C LEU A 9 11.19 7.57 -5.70
N SER A 10 11.13 8.12 -4.48
CA SER A 10 10.78 9.52 -4.23
C SER A 10 11.58 10.56 -5.03
N ARG A 11 12.79 10.20 -5.50
CA ARG A 11 13.61 11.02 -6.39
C ARG A 11 12.97 11.27 -7.75
N TYR A 12 12.18 10.33 -8.25
CA TYR A 12 11.50 10.42 -9.53
C TYR A 12 10.25 11.32 -9.47
N SER A 13 10.01 12.03 -8.35
CA SER A 13 8.96 13.06 -8.22
C SER A 13 9.13 14.27 -9.14
N LYS A 14 10.33 14.44 -9.74
CA LYS A 14 10.57 15.45 -10.76
C LYS A 14 10.70 14.78 -12.12
N ALA A 15 9.88 15.24 -13.08
CA ALA A 15 9.90 14.77 -14.45
C ALA A 15 11.30 14.92 -15.06
N ASN A 16 11.86 13.84 -15.60
CA ASN A 16 13.10 13.87 -16.37
C ASN A 16 12.89 13.20 -17.71
N PHE A 17 12.05 13.79 -18.58
CA PHE A 17 11.83 13.26 -19.92
C PHE A 17 12.74 13.86 -20.98
N LYS A 18 13.42 12.97 -21.73
CA LYS A 18 14.18 13.35 -22.91
C LYS A 18 13.16 13.85 -23.94
N LEU A 19 13.23 15.14 -24.25
CA LEU A 19 12.47 15.73 -25.34
C LEU A 19 13.11 15.30 -26.65
N GLU A 20 12.44 14.44 -27.41
CA GLU A 20 12.75 14.27 -28.83
C GLU A 20 11.84 15.20 -29.63
N TYR A 21 12.46 16.18 -30.29
CA TYR A 21 11.77 16.99 -31.29
C TYR A 21 11.56 16.11 -32.54
N PRO A 22 10.32 15.95 -33.04
CA PRO A 22 10.12 15.24 -34.30
C PRO A 22 10.90 15.94 -35.42
N GLU A 23 11.77 15.21 -36.12
CA GLU A 23 12.59 15.73 -37.24
C GLU A 23 11.75 16.27 -38.42
N LYS A 24 10.43 16.13 -38.38
CA LYS A 24 9.50 16.75 -39.32
C LYS A 24 8.55 17.68 -38.59
N ALA A 25 9.09 18.80 -38.13
CA ALA A 25 8.29 19.94 -37.72
C ALA A 25 7.37 20.36 -38.88
N SER A 26 6.08 20.47 -38.55
CA SER A 26 5.06 21.23 -39.27
C SER A 26 5.65 22.41 -40.06
N ALA A 27 5.19 22.61 -41.29
CA ALA A 27 5.54 23.76 -42.14
C ALA A 27 5.07 25.13 -41.57
N ASP A 28 4.41 25.13 -40.40
CA ASP A 28 3.92 26.30 -39.71
C ASP A 28 4.63 26.47 -38.35
N PRO A 29 5.52 27.48 -38.19
CA PRO A 29 6.24 27.76 -36.94
C PRO A 29 5.35 28.31 -35.81
N THR A 30 4.06 28.55 -36.05
CA THR A 30 3.10 29.03 -35.03
C THR A 30 2.25 27.93 -34.41
N ARG A 31 2.36 26.69 -34.91
CA ARG A 31 1.70 25.52 -34.35
C ARG A 31 2.74 24.48 -33.95
N PRO A 32 3.24 24.52 -32.72
CA PRO A 32 3.98 23.39 -32.18
C PRO A 32 3.04 22.18 -32.18
N VAL A 33 3.34 21.20 -33.04
CA VAL A 33 2.67 19.90 -33.04
C VAL A 33 3.31 19.11 -31.91
N PHE A 34 2.66 19.13 -30.76
CA PHE A 34 3.05 18.33 -29.60
C PHE A 34 2.58 16.89 -29.82
N ILE A 35 3.50 15.94 -29.67
CA ILE A 35 3.20 14.50 -29.67
C ILE A 35 2.34 14.23 -28.44
N ALA A 36 1.29 13.41 -28.58
CA ALA A 36 0.59 12.82 -27.46
C ALA A 36 1.30 11.51 -27.09
N PRO A 37 2.26 11.48 -26.14
CA PRO A 37 2.78 10.22 -25.66
C PRO A 37 1.64 9.47 -24.98
N ASN A 38 1.44 8.19 -25.34
CA ASN A 38 0.64 7.32 -24.48
C ASN A 38 1.48 7.07 -23.24
N LEU A 39 0.99 7.58 -22.11
CA LEU A 39 1.60 7.38 -20.81
C LEU A 39 0.87 6.23 -20.13
N SER A 40 1.64 5.22 -19.75
CA SER A 40 1.16 4.11 -18.93
C SER A 40 1.46 4.41 -17.47
N ALA A 41 0.46 4.28 -16.61
CA ALA A 41 0.62 4.37 -15.17
C ALA A 41 0.71 2.97 -14.56
N ARG A 42 1.76 2.71 -13.78
CA ARG A 42 1.88 1.52 -12.93
C ARG A 42 1.63 1.92 -11.47
N PRO A 43 0.69 1.28 -10.76
CA PRO A 43 0.49 1.51 -9.34
C PRO A 43 1.76 1.22 -8.53
N VAL A 44 2.08 2.08 -7.58
CA VAL A 44 3.14 1.90 -6.59
C VAL A 44 2.47 1.66 -5.24
N PHE A 45 2.86 0.59 -4.57
CA PHE A 45 2.26 0.26 -3.29
C PHE A 45 2.73 1.18 -2.17
N VAL A 46 1.92 1.35 -1.13
CA VAL A 46 2.31 2.15 0.03
C VAL A 46 3.41 1.41 0.82
N GLY A 47 4.47 2.11 1.18
CA GLY A 47 5.60 1.55 1.95
C GLY A 47 6.81 2.48 1.93
N PRO A 48 7.85 2.24 2.74
CA PRO A 48 9.06 3.02 2.66
C PRO A 48 9.78 2.66 1.36
N ASP A 49 10.58 3.61 0.86
CA ASP A 49 11.45 3.36 -0.28
C ASP A 49 12.33 2.15 0.07
N ALA A 50 12.35 1.14 -0.79
CA ALA A 50 13.16 -0.04 -0.60
C ALA A 50 14.00 -0.29 -1.85
N ALA A 51 15.19 -0.85 -1.67
CA ALA A 51 16.02 -1.26 -2.78
C ALA A 51 16.78 -2.54 -2.49
N ILE A 52 17.06 -3.30 -3.54
CA ILE A 52 17.95 -4.46 -3.53
C ILE A 52 19.09 -4.12 -4.48
N GLU A 53 20.28 -3.98 -3.93
CA GLU A 53 21.52 -3.78 -4.69
C GLU A 53 22.15 -5.14 -4.98
N ILE A 54 22.55 -5.32 -6.24
CA ILE A 54 23.34 -6.44 -6.73
C ILE A 54 24.65 -5.85 -7.25
N ASP A 55 25.74 -6.14 -6.55
CA ASP A 55 27.09 -5.75 -6.93
C ASP A 55 27.99 -6.99 -6.92
N GLY A 56 28.33 -7.46 -8.12
CA GLY A 56 29.02 -8.73 -8.32
C GLY A 56 28.25 -9.91 -7.71
N GLY A 57 28.89 -10.60 -6.76
CA GLY A 57 28.27 -11.73 -6.03
C GLY A 57 27.53 -11.34 -4.75
N SER A 58 27.48 -10.05 -4.41
CA SER A 58 26.81 -9.54 -3.22
C SER A 58 25.40 -9.07 -3.54
N VAL A 59 24.47 -9.31 -2.61
CA VAL A 59 23.09 -8.84 -2.69
C VAL A 59 22.74 -8.21 -1.34
N GLN A 60 22.43 -6.91 -1.33
CA GLN A 60 22.21 -6.12 -0.13
C GLN A 60 20.89 -5.35 -0.20
N GLY A 61 20.10 -5.39 0.86
CA GLY A 61 18.86 -4.65 0.98
C GLY A 61 19.05 -3.27 1.59
N TYR A 62 18.24 -2.31 1.17
CA TYR A 62 18.20 -0.94 1.65
C TYR A 62 16.76 -0.50 1.92
N ILE A 63 16.56 0.28 2.98
CA ILE A 63 15.30 0.95 3.34
C ILE A 63 15.58 2.44 3.49
N ASN A 64 14.81 3.27 2.79
CA ASN A 64 14.96 4.72 2.70
C ASN A 64 16.41 5.14 2.34
N GLY A 65 17.10 4.32 1.53
CA GLY A 65 18.48 4.54 1.11
C GLY A 65 19.55 4.25 2.18
N ALA A 66 19.19 3.68 3.32
CA ALA A 66 20.12 3.14 4.32
C ALA A 66 20.15 1.61 4.23
N PRO A 67 21.30 0.94 4.47
CA PRO A 67 21.36 -0.52 4.51
C PRO A 67 20.35 -1.09 5.54
N SER A 68 19.59 -2.11 5.12
CA SER A 68 18.69 -2.87 5.99
C SER A 68 19.46 -3.63 7.08
N ALA A 69 18.78 -3.95 8.18
CA ALA A 69 19.39 -4.63 9.30
C ALA A 69 19.83 -6.06 8.92
N PRO A 70 21.04 -6.51 9.30
CA PRO A 70 21.43 -7.90 9.13
C PRO A 70 20.47 -8.84 9.87
N GLY A 71 19.87 -9.79 9.15
CA GLY A 71 18.87 -10.71 9.70
C GLY A 71 17.46 -10.12 9.82
N GLY A 72 17.25 -8.86 9.43
CA GLY A 72 15.92 -8.24 9.33
C GLY A 72 15.06 -8.84 8.22
N GLN A 73 13.81 -8.38 8.12
CA GLN A 73 12.83 -8.97 7.22
C GLN A 73 13.22 -8.86 5.74
N LEU A 74 13.80 -7.73 5.31
CA LEU A 74 14.28 -7.58 3.93
C LEU A 74 15.48 -8.49 3.64
N ALA A 75 16.40 -8.64 4.60
CA ALA A 75 17.55 -9.53 4.46
C ALA A 75 17.11 -11.00 4.33
N GLN A 76 16.14 -11.44 5.15
CA GLN A 76 15.56 -12.79 5.06
C GLN A 76 14.86 -13.01 3.71
N LEU A 77 14.17 -11.99 3.18
CA LEU A 77 13.56 -12.05 1.85
C LEU A 77 14.63 -12.24 0.76
N ILE A 78 15.68 -11.43 0.80
CA ILE A 78 16.80 -11.51 -0.15
C ILE A 78 17.43 -12.89 -0.11
N ASP A 79 17.66 -13.45 1.07
CA ASP A 79 18.24 -14.78 1.21
C ASP A 79 17.33 -15.87 0.63
N ARG A 80 16.01 -15.77 0.85
CA ARG A 80 15.02 -16.70 0.27
C ARG A 80 15.00 -16.64 -1.27
N TYR A 81 15.14 -15.46 -1.87
CA TYR A 81 15.05 -15.26 -3.32
C TYR A 81 16.41 -15.07 -4.02
N ARG A 82 17.53 -15.31 -3.33
CA ARG A 82 18.89 -14.99 -3.79
C ARG A 82 19.22 -15.55 -5.18
N GLU A 83 18.85 -16.81 -5.43
CA GLU A 83 19.09 -17.45 -6.73
C GLU A 83 18.24 -16.82 -7.85
N ARG A 84 16.97 -16.50 -7.57
CA ARG A 84 16.07 -15.85 -8.55
C ARG A 84 16.50 -14.42 -8.85
N ILE A 85 16.96 -13.68 -7.84
CA ILE A 85 17.54 -12.34 -8.00
C ILE A 85 18.75 -12.43 -8.94
N GLY A 86 19.72 -13.29 -8.62
CA GLY A 86 20.93 -13.46 -9.43
C GLY A 86 20.62 -13.87 -10.88
N ALA A 87 19.69 -14.81 -11.06
CA ALA A 87 19.26 -15.25 -12.39
C ALA A 87 18.62 -14.12 -13.20
N ALA A 88 17.76 -13.30 -12.59
CA ALA A 88 17.08 -12.20 -13.27
C ALA A 88 18.03 -11.08 -13.69
N THR A 89 19.10 -10.86 -12.91
CA THR A 89 20.11 -9.82 -13.20
C THR A 89 21.26 -10.31 -14.08
N SER A 90 21.36 -11.61 -14.34
CA SER A 90 22.50 -12.24 -15.00
C SER A 90 22.79 -11.65 -16.39
N THR A 91 21.76 -11.38 -17.19
CA THR A 91 21.91 -10.83 -18.55
C THR A 91 22.51 -9.43 -18.51
N ASP A 92 22.08 -8.59 -17.58
CA ASP A 92 22.60 -7.23 -17.46
C ASP A 92 24.06 -7.24 -16.96
N ILE A 93 24.41 -8.16 -16.05
CA ILE A 93 25.79 -8.38 -15.58
C ILE A 93 26.69 -8.88 -16.73
N ASP A 94 26.23 -9.87 -17.50
CA ASP A 94 26.96 -10.42 -18.65
C ASP A 94 27.20 -9.37 -19.74
N ASN A 95 26.29 -8.39 -19.86
CA ASN A 95 26.41 -7.24 -20.74
C ASN A 95 27.29 -6.10 -20.18
N GLY A 96 27.95 -6.32 -19.04
CA GLY A 96 28.93 -5.40 -18.46
C GLY A 96 28.35 -4.39 -17.47
N ALA A 97 27.17 -4.65 -16.89
CA ALA A 97 26.71 -3.91 -15.72
C ALA A 97 27.68 -4.14 -14.55
N LEU A 98 28.16 -3.04 -13.97
CA LEU A 98 28.96 -3.07 -12.75
C LEU A 98 28.08 -3.39 -11.54
N LYS A 99 26.91 -2.77 -11.51
CA LYS A 99 25.96 -2.83 -10.40
C LYS A 99 24.54 -2.73 -10.93
N ILE A 100 23.62 -3.44 -10.30
CA ILE A 100 22.18 -3.34 -10.57
C ILE A 100 21.46 -3.02 -9.27
N VAL A 101 20.50 -2.11 -9.32
CA VAL A 101 19.68 -1.72 -8.16
C VAL A 101 18.22 -1.86 -8.55
N ILE A 102 17.52 -2.81 -7.93
CA ILE A 102 16.07 -2.94 -8.05
C ILE A 102 15.45 -2.06 -6.97
N VAL A 103 14.62 -1.09 -7.35
CA VAL A 103 14.00 -0.13 -6.45
C VAL A 103 12.50 -0.30 -6.45
N GLY A 104 11.91 -0.17 -5.27
CA GLY A 104 10.52 -0.47 -5.01
C GLY A 104 10.05 0.13 -3.70
N THR A 105 8.98 -0.45 -3.17
CA THR A 105 8.47 -0.14 -1.83
C THR A 105 8.44 -1.40 -0.98
N TRP A 106 8.68 -1.26 0.32
CA TRP A 106 8.47 -2.35 1.27
C TRP A 106 7.03 -2.35 1.78
N HIS A 107 6.17 -3.17 1.19
CA HIS A 107 4.73 -3.11 1.42
C HIS A 107 4.25 -4.14 2.45
N HIS A 108 3.44 -3.71 3.42
CA HIS A 108 2.78 -4.59 4.39
C HIS A 108 1.27 -4.63 4.13
N ILE A 109 0.78 -5.74 3.59
CA ILE A 109 -0.63 -5.87 3.17
C ILE A 109 -1.56 -6.02 4.38
N ASP A 110 -1.15 -6.84 5.37
CA ASP A 110 -1.99 -7.20 6.52
C ASP A 110 -1.19 -7.77 7.70
N PHE A 111 -1.76 -7.74 8.92
CA PHE A 111 -1.17 -8.25 10.17
C PHE A 111 -0.78 -9.73 10.09
N SER A 112 -1.54 -10.53 9.32
CA SER A 112 -1.33 -11.97 9.16
C SER A 112 -0.36 -12.32 8.03
N SER A 113 0.07 -11.32 7.25
CA SER A 113 0.88 -11.51 6.04
C SER A 113 2.29 -10.99 6.25
N ALA A 114 3.27 -11.72 5.73
CA ALA A 114 4.64 -11.20 5.66
C ALA A 114 4.68 -9.97 4.73
N PRO A 115 5.41 -8.91 5.09
CA PRO A 115 5.65 -7.81 4.17
C PRO A 115 6.42 -8.29 2.93
N ARG A 116 6.23 -7.57 1.83
CA ARG A 116 6.77 -7.92 0.53
C ARG A 116 7.46 -6.73 -0.13
N PHE A 117 8.49 -7.02 -0.91
CA PHE A 117 9.16 -6.02 -1.73
C PHE A 117 8.43 -5.87 -3.08
N GLU A 118 7.99 -4.66 -3.38
CA GLU A 118 7.26 -4.32 -4.61
C GLU A 118 8.18 -3.62 -5.60
N GLY A 119 8.81 -4.42 -6.47
CA GLY A 119 9.71 -3.93 -7.50
C GLY A 119 9.01 -2.99 -8.47
N CYS A 120 9.59 -1.80 -8.64
CA CYS A 120 9.05 -0.73 -9.45
C CYS A 120 9.98 -0.39 -10.62
N LEU A 121 11.26 -0.18 -10.33
CA LEU A 121 12.30 0.22 -11.28
C LEU A 121 13.54 -0.65 -11.13
N THR A 122 14.29 -0.78 -12.22
CA THR A 122 15.61 -1.40 -12.22
C THR A 122 16.61 -0.39 -12.77
N HIS A 123 17.62 -0.03 -11.96
CA HIS A 123 18.76 0.78 -12.36
C HIS A 123 19.94 -0.13 -12.70
N ILE A 124 20.49 0.05 -13.89
CA ILE A 124 21.65 -0.67 -14.38
C ILE A 124 22.79 0.33 -14.47
N VAL A 125 23.82 0.14 -13.64
CA VAL A 125 25.01 0.99 -13.57
C VAL A 125 26.11 0.35 -14.38
N ALA A 126 26.58 1.01 -15.43
CA ALA A 126 27.68 0.54 -16.27
C ALA A 126 29.05 0.91 -15.66
N ASN A 127 30.12 0.31 -16.21
CA ASN A 127 31.50 0.53 -15.76
C ASN A 127 31.99 1.99 -15.87
N ASP A 128 31.39 2.79 -16.77
CA ASP A 128 31.68 4.21 -16.92
C ASP A 128 30.89 5.10 -15.93
N GLY A 129 30.08 4.49 -15.06
CA GLY A 129 29.22 5.16 -14.11
C GLY A 129 27.91 5.70 -14.70
N SER A 130 27.62 5.43 -15.99
CA SER A 130 26.31 5.72 -16.57
C SER A 130 25.23 4.83 -15.95
N VAL A 131 24.03 5.38 -15.83
CA VAL A 131 22.89 4.68 -15.23
C VAL A 131 21.74 4.64 -16.23
N THR A 132 21.33 3.44 -16.59
CA THR A 132 20.11 3.19 -17.35
C THR A 132 19.01 2.78 -16.38
N THR A 133 17.82 3.36 -16.51
CA THR A 133 16.66 3.00 -15.68
C THR A 133 15.57 2.44 -16.57
N LYS A 134 15.02 1.29 -16.18
CA LYS A 134 13.88 0.65 -16.84
C LYS A 134 12.81 0.29 -15.80
N LEU A 135 11.60 0.00 -16.27
CA LEU A 135 10.58 -0.60 -15.41
C LEU A 135 11.03 -1.97 -14.92
N TYR A 136 10.70 -2.27 -13.67
CA TYR A 136 10.89 -3.61 -13.12
C TYR A 136 9.97 -4.62 -13.82
N ASP A 137 10.53 -5.61 -14.49
CA ASP A 137 9.82 -6.74 -15.10
C ASP A 137 10.49 -8.09 -14.80
N GLU A 138 11.51 -8.05 -13.94
CA GLU A 138 12.24 -9.18 -13.44
C GLU A 138 11.28 -10.00 -12.56
N ARG A 139 10.76 -11.14 -13.02
CA ARG A 139 9.82 -11.97 -12.25
C ARG A 139 10.54 -12.72 -11.12
N VAL A 140 11.05 -12.00 -10.14
CA VAL A 140 11.90 -12.50 -9.04
C VAL A 140 11.07 -13.10 -7.93
N PHE A 141 9.95 -12.46 -7.58
CA PHE A 141 9.15 -12.84 -6.44
C PHE A 141 7.92 -13.65 -6.85
N GLU A 142 7.31 -14.36 -5.90
CA GLU A 142 6.09 -15.14 -6.16
C GLU A 142 4.90 -14.25 -6.52
N TRP A 143 4.86 -13.03 -5.99
CA TRP A 143 3.80 -12.05 -6.29
C TRP A 143 4.03 -11.27 -7.60
N ASP A 144 5.16 -11.47 -8.28
CA ASP A 144 5.38 -10.92 -9.62
C ASP A 144 4.60 -11.70 -10.70
N GLU A 145 3.99 -12.83 -10.34
CA GLU A 145 3.17 -13.64 -11.23
C GLU A 145 1.68 -13.28 -11.13
N THR A 146 0.94 -13.49 -12.22
CA THR A 146 -0.52 -13.37 -12.25
C THR A 146 -1.16 -14.41 -11.31
N PRO A 147 -2.18 -14.06 -10.50
CA PRO A 147 -2.96 -12.80 -10.47
C PRO A 147 -2.43 -11.73 -9.51
N HIS A 148 -1.31 -11.97 -8.83
CA HIS A 148 -0.81 -11.10 -7.77
C HIS A 148 -0.12 -9.84 -8.30
N ARG A 149 0.42 -9.91 -9.52
CA ARG A 149 0.96 -8.75 -10.23
C ARG A 149 -0.17 -7.78 -10.57
N ILE A 150 -0.21 -6.64 -9.91
CA ILE A 150 -1.03 -5.52 -10.37
C ILE A 150 -0.38 -5.01 -11.66
N GLY A 151 -1.01 -5.31 -12.79
CA GLY A 151 -0.58 -4.87 -14.13
C GLY A 151 -0.63 -3.36 -14.29
N HIS A 152 -0.50 -2.89 -15.54
CA HIS A 152 -0.69 -1.46 -15.87
C HIS A 152 -2.04 -0.98 -15.32
N GLY A 153 -2.02 0.07 -14.49
CA GLY A 153 -3.21 0.58 -13.82
C GLY A 153 -4.14 1.24 -14.83
N PHE A 154 -3.62 2.21 -15.58
CA PHE A 154 -4.36 2.91 -16.63
C PHE A 154 -3.42 3.59 -17.63
N ILE A 155 -3.97 4.00 -18.78
CA ILE A 155 -3.25 4.71 -19.83
C ILE A 155 -3.91 6.07 -20.03
N THR A 156 -3.11 7.11 -20.21
CA THR A 156 -3.57 8.45 -20.57
C THR A 156 -2.76 9.01 -21.74
N SER A 157 -3.29 10.04 -22.39
CA SER A 157 -2.62 10.77 -23.47
C SER A 157 -2.72 12.27 -23.15
N MET A 158 -1.61 13.00 -23.24
CA MET A 158 -1.56 14.44 -22.92
C MET A 158 -0.95 15.25 -24.06
N PHE A 159 -1.32 16.53 -24.18
CA PHE A 159 -0.91 17.44 -25.26
C PHE A 159 -0.26 18.72 -24.70
N GLY A 160 0.99 19.04 -25.09
CA GLY A 160 1.78 20.12 -24.45
C GLY A 160 3.25 19.77 -24.21
N GLU A 161 3.99 20.66 -23.55
CA GLU A 161 5.37 20.41 -23.11
C GLU A 161 5.37 19.58 -21.82
N LEU A 162 6.35 18.70 -21.75
CA LEU A 162 6.46 17.70 -20.70
C LEU A 162 6.67 18.29 -19.28
N ALA A 163 7.37 19.41 -19.18
CA ALA A 163 7.53 20.10 -17.89
C ALA A 163 6.18 20.60 -17.34
N ASP A 164 5.25 20.93 -18.24
CA ASP A 164 3.90 21.42 -17.91
C ASP A 164 2.98 20.28 -17.45
N PHE A 165 3.35 19.02 -17.70
CA PHE A 165 2.56 17.83 -17.41
C PHE A 165 2.80 17.23 -16.02
N ALA A 166 3.90 17.57 -15.35
CA ALA A 166 4.25 16.90 -14.10
C ALA A 166 3.21 17.14 -13.00
N GLU A 167 2.68 18.36 -12.93
CA GLU A 167 1.60 18.75 -12.00
C GLU A 167 0.29 18.05 -12.40
N ASP A 168 -0.11 18.11 -13.67
CA ASP A 168 -1.32 17.43 -14.18
C ASP A 168 -1.28 15.90 -13.95
N LEU A 169 -0.11 15.27 -14.11
CA LEU A 169 0.09 13.85 -13.82
C LEU A 169 0.06 13.55 -12.32
N HIS A 170 0.45 14.49 -11.47
CA HIS A 170 0.33 14.35 -10.02
C HIS A 170 -1.14 14.39 -9.60
N ASP A 171 -1.89 15.36 -10.11
CA ASP A 171 -3.32 15.50 -9.85
C ASP A 171 -4.12 14.31 -10.42
N LEU A 172 -3.77 13.86 -11.62
CA LEU A 172 -4.39 12.68 -12.23
C LEU A 172 -4.07 11.40 -11.46
N ALA A 173 -2.83 11.24 -10.96
CA ALA A 173 -2.47 10.13 -10.10
C ALA A 173 -3.28 10.16 -8.80
N ASP A 174 -3.37 11.32 -8.14
CA ASP A 174 -4.14 11.50 -6.90
C ASP A 174 -5.61 11.14 -7.13
N TYR A 175 -6.22 11.66 -8.20
CA TYR A 175 -7.60 11.36 -8.58
C TYR A 175 -7.84 9.87 -8.87
N GLN A 176 -6.95 9.21 -9.64
CA GLN A 176 -7.12 7.80 -10.01
C GLN A 176 -6.87 6.86 -8.83
N VAL A 177 -5.87 7.15 -7.99
CA VAL A 177 -5.66 6.42 -6.73
C VAL A 177 -6.84 6.63 -5.79
N CYS A 178 -7.39 7.86 -5.69
CA CYS A 178 -8.60 8.12 -4.92
C CYS A 178 -9.82 7.34 -5.44
N LYS A 179 -10.06 7.34 -6.75
CA LYS A 179 -11.17 6.59 -7.36
C LYS A 179 -11.03 5.08 -7.14
N SER A 180 -9.81 4.58 -7.04
CA SER A 180 -9.50 3.17 -6.81
C SER A 180 -9.28 2.81 -5.34
N ARG A 181 -9.45 3.75 -4.40
CA ARG A 181 -9.32 3.52 -2.93
C ARG A 181 -10.20 2.41 -2.40
N GLY A 182 -11.28 2.03 -3.10
CA GLY A 182 -12.14 0.90 -2.77
C GLY A 182 -11.74 -0.44 -3.41
N ARG A 183 -10.91 -0.43 -4.46
CA ARG A 183 -10.53 -1.61 -5.26
C ARG A 183 -9.24 -2.27 -4.80
N TYR A 184 -8.36 -1.52 -4.14
CA TYR A 184 -7.06 -1.99 -3.68
C TYR A 184 -6.94 -1.80 -2.16
N ILE A 185 -7.87 -2.38 -1.42
CA ILE A 185 -7.82 -2.44 0.05
C ILE A 185 -7.21 -3.79 0.42
N GLY A 186 -6.10 -3.79 1.14
CA GLY A 186 -5.62 -5.02 1.79
C GLY A 186 -6.65 -5.52 2.80
N THR A 187 -6.64 -6.80 3.18
CA THR A 187 -7.54 -7.34 4.21
C THR A 187 -7.52 -6.54 5.52
N SER A 188 -6.42 -5.83 5.78
CA SER A 188 -6.25 -4.89 6.89
C SER A 188 -7.09 -3.62 6.82
N GLY A 189 -7.71 -3.27 5.68
CA GLY A 189 -8.40 -1.98 5.51
C GLY A 189 -7.46 -0.82 5.12
N LEU A 190 -6.18 -1.07 4.89
CA LEU A 190 -5.21 -0.07 4.42
C LEU A 190 -5.22 0.05 2.89
N PRO A 191 -5.12 1.27 2.33
CA PRO A 191 -4.93 1.45 0.90
C PRO A 191 -3.62 0.80 0.47
N ALA A 192 -3.70 -0.06 -0.54
CA ALA A 192 -2.52 -0.76 -1.03
C ALA A 192 -1.66 0.15 -1.93
N VAL A 193 -2.23 1.18 -2.57
CA VAL A 193 -1.56 2.04 -3.57
C VAL A 193 -1.28 3.44 -3.02
N GLY A 194 -0.02 3.89 -3.09
CA GLY A 194 0.46 5.18 -2.58
C GLY A 194 0.90 6.16 -3.67
N GLY A 195 0.77 5.78 -4.93
CA GLY A 195 1.14 6.60 -6.07
C GLY A 195 1.20 5.79 -7.35
N VAL A 196 1.74 6.39 -8.40
CA VAL A 196 1.96 5.72 -9.68
C VAL A 196 3.32 6.10 -10.28
N ILE A 197 3.87 5.18 -11.05
CA ILE A 197 4.99 5.42 -11.96
C ILE A 197 4.44 5.58 -13.36
N TRP A 198 4.73 6.72 -13.99
CA TRP A 198 4.41 7.00 -15.38
C TRP A 198 5.56 6.62 -16.29
N THR A 199 5.24 5.96 -17.39
CA THR A 199 6.20 5.65 -18.46
C THR A 199 5.60 5.93 -19.83
N ALA A 200 6.44 6.40 -20.75
CA ALA A 200 6.08 6.46 -22.17
C ALA A 200 6.45 5.14 -22.89
N ASN A 201 5.93 4.96 -24.11
CA ASN A 201 6.05 3.72 -24.91
C ASN A 201 7.49 3.23 -25.20
N ASP A 202 8.52 4.08 -25.03
CA ASP A 202 9.89 3.81 -25.50
C ASP A 202 10.92 3.67 -24.35
N ASP A 203 10.53 3.06 -23.22
CA ASP A 203 11.40 2.81 -22.05
C ASP A 203 12.17 4.05 -21.53
N THR A 204 11.63 5.23 -21.80
CA THR A 204 12.16 6.52 -21.39
C THR A 204 10.98 7.40 -21.01
N PRO A 205 10.99 8.13 -19.90
CA PRO A 205 11.55 7.97 -18.55
C PRO A 205 10.41 7.84 -17.52
N VAL A 206 10.79 7.90 -16.24
CA VAL A 206 9.92 7.62 -15.11
C VAL A 206 9.60 8.91 -14.36
N LEU A 207 8.31 9.23 -14.25
CA LEU A 207 7.80 10.15 -13.22
C LEU A 207 7.11 9.33 -12.15
N TYR A 208 7.51 9.52 -10.89
CA TYR A 208 6.76 9.03 -9.74
C TYR A 208 5.82 10.11 -9.24
N SER A 209 4.51 9.90 -9.40
CA SER A 209 3.49 10.74 -8.79
C SER A 209 3.01 10.07 -7.51
N ALA A 210 3.47 10.56 -6.36
CA ALA A 210 2.90 10.18 -5.07
C ALA A 210 1.41 10.58 -5.04
N ALA A 211 0.56 9.74 -4.47
CA ALA A 211 -0.83 10.08 -4.21
C ALA A 211 -0.98 10.35 -2.71
N THR A 212 -1.38 11.57 -2.38
CA THR A 212 -1.71 11.97 -1.00
C THR A 212 -3.17 11.67 -0.68
N CYS A 213 -3.94 11.45 -1.74
CA CYS A 213 -5.35 11.21 -1.78
C CYS A 213 -6.15 12.26 -1.03
N THR A 214 -5.81 13.52 -1.29
CA THR A 214 -6.49 14.70 -0.77
C THR A 214 -7.61 15.20 -1.70
N ALA A 215 -7.67 14.69 -2.93
CA ALA A 215 -8.72 15.06 -3.88
C ALA A 215 -10.12 14.62 -3.39
N GLU A 216 -11.08 15.56 -3.38
CA GLU A 216 -12.50 15.25 -3.25
C GLU A 216 -12.96 14.58 -4.55
N VAL A 217 -13.20 13.27 -4.51
CA VAL A 217 -13.79 12.54 -5.63
C VAL A 217 -15.29 12.45 -5.40
N GLU A 218 -16.07 13.20 -6.18
CA GLU A 218 -17.51 12.98 -6.28
C GLU A 218 -17.73 11.58 -6.88
N PHE A 219 -18.17 10.64 -6.04
CA PHE A 219 -18.68 9.37 -6.53
C PHE A 219 -20.05 9.66 -7.16
N GLU A 220 -20.18 9.49 -8.48
CA GLU A 220 -21.50 9.30 -9.07
C GLU A 220 -22.08 8.06 -8.39
N ALA A 221 -23.03 8.29 -7.48
CA ALA A 221 -23.69 7.24 -6.73
C ALA A 221 -24.50 6.38 -7.70
N ASP A 222 -23.89 5.31 -8.20
CA ASP A 222 -24.66 4.14 -8.57
C ASP A 222 -25.24 3.59 -7.28
N TYR A 223 -26.54 3.82 -7.07
CA TYR A 223 -27.32 3.43 -5.88
C TYR A 223 -27.34 1.90 -5.61
N GLU A 224 -26.62 1.09 -6.39
CA GLU A 224 -26.43 -0.34 -6.19
C GLU A 224 -24.97 -0.71 -5.81
N GLU A 225 -24.00 0.21 -5.91
CA GLU A 225 -22.60 0.06 -5.45
C GLU A 225 -22.30 0.99 -4.25
N GLU A 226 -23.22 1.07 -3.29
CA GLU A 226 -23.07 1.93 -2.10
C GLU A 226 -21.86 1.54 -1.22
N GLU A 227 -21.05 2.56 -0.92
CA GLU A 227 -20.05 2.67 0.14
C GLU A 227 -18.70 1.96 -0.05
N TYR A 228 -17.94 2.36 -1.08
CA TYR A 228 -16.49 2.45 -0.96
C TYR A 228 -16.12 3.67 -0.09
N LEU A 229 -16.34 3.56 1.23
CA LEU A 229 -15.85 4.58 2.17
C LEU A 229 -14.34 4.66 2.02
N ALA A 230 -13.85 5.86 1.71
CA ALA A 230 -12.44 6.14 1.45
C ALA A 230 -11.55 5.58 2.58
N GLY A 231 -10.66 4.65 2.24
CA GLY A 231 -9.55 4.28 3.12
C GLY A 231 -8.79 5.55 3.51
N GLN A 232 -8.58 5.75 4.82
CA GLN A 232 -7.88 6.91 5.33
C GLN A 232 -6.47 7.02 4.71
N PRO A 233 -5.96 8.25 4.48
CA PRO A 233 -4.59 8.43 4.02
C PRO A 233 -3.62 7.75 5.00
N ILE A 234 -2.68 6.95 4.48
CA ILE A 234 -1.60 6.44 5.32
C ILE A 234 -0.63 7.60 5.54
N ILE A 235 -0.70 8.20 6.72
CA ILE A 235 0.29 9.16 7.19
C ILE A 235 1.42 8.35 7.83
N GLY A 236 2.62 8.40 7.27
CA GLY A 236 3.80 7.71 7.81
C GLY A 236 4.74 7.16 6.73
N ASP A 237 5.62 6.24 7.13
CA ASP A 237 6.56 5.56 6.22
C ASP A 237 5.91 4.44 5.41
N GLY A 238 4.59 4.29 5.45
CA GLY A 238 3.85 3.27 4.72
C GLY A 238 3.89 1.87 5.34
N THR A 239 4.51 1.70 6.51
CA THR A 239 4.41 0.46 7.29
C THR A 239 3.10 0.38 8.08
N LEU A 240 2.65 -0.85 8.36
CA LEU A 240 1.52 -1.10 9.24
C LEU A 240 1.74 -0.50 10.64
N GLY A 241 2.98 -0.50 11.13
CA GLY A 241 3.33 0.11 12.42
C GLY A 241 3.16 1.62 12.46
N ALA A 242 3.63 2.34 11.42
CA ALA A 242 3.42 3.78 11.35
C ALA A 242 1.94 4.15 11.20
N ALA A 243 1.19 3.40 10.38
CA ALA A 243 -0.26 3.60 10.24
C ALA A 243 -1.00 3.39 11.57
N VAL A 244 -0.64 2.33 12.33
CA VAL A 244 -1.19 2.06 13.66
C VAL A 244 -0.84 3.18 14.63
N ALA A 245 0.42 3.63 14.67
CA ALA A 245 0.87 4.70 15.56
C ALA A 245 0.17 6.03 15.27
N SER A 246 0.00 6.39 13.98
CA SER A 246 -0.75 7.58 13.58
C SER A 246 -2.21 7.49 14.02
N LYS A 247 -2.88 6.35 13.79
CA LYS A 247 -4.28 6.18 14.22
C LYS A 247 -4.44 6.24 15.74
N LEU A 248 -3.52 5.65 16.49
CA LEU A 248 -3.53 5.75 17.95
C LEU A 248 -3.37 7.21 18.41
N HIS A 249 -2.48 7.98 17.76
CA HIS A 249 -2.32 9.39 18.04
C HIS A 249 -3.59 10.20 17.74
N ASP A 250 -4.28 9.91 16.64
CA ASP A 250 -5.55 10.57 16.29
C ASP A 250 -6.66 10.25 17.31
N LEU A 251 -6.75 8.99 17.75
CA LEU A 251 -7.70 8.57 18.77
C LEU A 251 -7.48 9.29 20.11
N ASP A 252 -6.21 9.58 20.46
CA ASP A 252 -5.84 10.28 21.69
C ASP A 252 -6.05 11.80 21.63
N THR A 253 -5.98 12.39 20.43
CA THR A 253 -5.95 13.86 20.28
C THR A 253 -7.24 14.47 19.74
N VAL A 254 -8.04 13.70 19.01
CA VAL A 254 -9.27 14.17 18.36
C VAL A 254 -10.47 13.67 19.16
N LEU A 255 -11.52 14.50 19.31
CA LEU A 255 -12.78 14.05 19.91
C LEU A 255 -13.45 12.98 19.03
N GLY A 256 -14.15 12.05 19.68
CA GLY A 256 -15.01 11.09 19.02
C GLY A 256 -16.37 11.67 18.67
N TRP A 257 -17.14 10.91 17.90
CA TRP A 257 -18.50 11.26 17.56
C TRP A 257 -19.42 10.07 17.85
N PHE A 258 -20.48 10.31 18.60
CA PHE A 258 -21.48 9.27 18.85
C PHE A 258 -22.89 9.85 18.83
N ARG A 259 -23.69 9.38 17.86
CA ARG A 259 -25.13 9.68 17.74
C ARG A 259 -25.47 11.16 17.87
N GLY A 260 -24.70 12.00 17.18
CA GLY A 260 -24.97 13.44 17.10
C GLY A 260 -24.22 14.30 18.11
N ASN A 261 -23.31 13.73 18.91
CA ASN A 261 -22.55 14.47 19.91
C ASN A 261 -21.06 14.15 19.83
N ASP A 262 -20.23 15.15 20.09
CA ASP A 262 -18.82 14.96 20.37
C ASP A 262 -18.65 14.20 21.69
N VAL A 263 -17.75 13.22 21.71
CA VAL A 263 -17.49 12.38 22.88
C VAL A 263 -16.00 12.23 23.14
N ASP A 264 -15.60 12.28 24.40
CA ASP A 264 -14.30 11.74 24.79
C ASP A 264 -14.40 10.21 24.78
N ARG A 265 -13.69 9.57 23.83
CA ARG A 265 -13.78 8.12 23.56
C ARG A 265 -13.42 7.29 24.80
N SER A 266 -12.47 7.78 25.59
CA SER A 266 -11.98 7.08 26.78
C SER A 266 -13.02 7.02 27.89
N SER A 267 -13.79 8.09 28.07
CA SER A 267 -14.81 8.23 29.12
C SER A 267 -16.22 7.81 28.68
N HIS A 268 -16.55 7.90 27.39
CA HIS A 268 -17.92 7.70 26.91
C HIS A 268 -18.37 6.23 26.93
N ARG A 269 -17.47 5.30 26.56
CA ARG A 269 -17.63 3.82 26.51
C ARG A 269 -19.09 3.32 26.66
N PRO A 270 -19.92 3.44 25.60
CA PRO A 270 -21.36 3.18 25.68
C PRO A 270 -21.63 1.69 25.94
N ARG A 271 -22.75 1.35 26.58
CA ARG A 271 -23.08 -0.06 26.88
C ARG A 271 -23.23 -0.92 25.62
N LYS A 272 -23.84 -0.37 24.57
CA LYS A 272 -24.03 -1.03 23.27
C LYS A 272 -23.75 -0.05 22.15
N LEU A 273 -23.06 -0.51 21.12
CA LEU A 273 -22.86 0.21 19.86
C LEU A 273 -22.90 -0.75 18.68
N LYS A 274 -23.23 -0.26 17.49
CA LYS A 274 -23.07 -1.04 16.25
C LYS A 274 -21.60 -1.02 15.83
N LEU A 275 -21.13 -2.07 15.16
CA LEU A 275 -19.75 -2.13 14.65
C LEU A 275 -19.37 -0.89 13.83
N ARG A 276 -20.27 -0.39 12.97
CA ARG A 276 -20.06 0.86 12.21
C ARG A 276 -19.90 2.12 13.07
N GLU A 277 -20.42 2.14 14.29
CA GLU A 277 -20.30 3.27 15.22
C GLU A 277 -18.96 3.21 15.99
N ALA A 278 -18.29 2.06 16.02
CA ALA A 278 -17.06 1.84 16.78
C ALA A 278 -15.89 2.79 16.44
N PRO A 279 -15.50 3.00 15.16
CA PRO A 279 -14.34 3.86 14.85
C PRO A 279 -14.47 5.27 15.41
N ASP A 280 -15.69 5.79 15.49
CA ASP A 280 -15.94 7.16 15.96
C ASP A 280 -16.21 7.22 17.47
N ALA A 281 -16.75 6.16 18.07
CA ALA A 281 -17.27 6.17 19.43
C ALA A 281 -16.29 5.67 20.50
N ILE A 282 -15.30 4.85 20.12
CA ILE A 282 -14.38 4.18 21.06
C ILE A 282 -12.93 4.28 20.61
N GLU A 283 -12.01 4.14 21.57
CA GLU A 283 -10.54 4.22 21.40
C GLU A 283 -9.93 2.93 20.82
N ALA A 284 -10.54 2.37 19.78
CA ALA A 284 -10.03 1.18 19.10
C ALA A 284 -9.72 1.49 17.63
N ILE A 285 -8.55 1.05 17.16
CA ILE A 285 -8.16 1.17 15.74
C ILE A 285 -8.76 0.06 14.86
N GLY A 286 -9.29 -0.99 15.49
CA GLY A 286 -9.79 -2.19 14.86
C GLY A 286 -10.52 -3.12 15.82
N TYR A 287 -10.83 -4.31 15.32
CA TYR A 287 -11.59 -5.34 16.01
C TYR A 287 -11.06 -6.73 15.64
N TRP A 288 -11.26 -7.70 16.51
CA TRP A 288 -10.98 -9.11 16.28
C TRP A 288 -12.22 -9.84 15.79
N ILE A 289 -12.01 -10.77 14.87
CA ILE A 289 -12.98 -11.73 14.39
C ILE A 289 -12.54 -13.08 14.95
N GLN A 290 -13.32 -13.62 15.86
CA GLN A 290 -13.14 -14.96 16.39
C GLN A 290 -14.05 -15.91 15.63
N VAL A 291 -13.49 -16.99 15.10
CA VAL A 291 -14.19 -18.01 14.32
C VAL A 291 -14.08 -19.33 15.05
N ARG A 292 -15.21 -20.02 15.23
CA ARG A 292 -15.24 -21.42 15.68
C ARG A 292 -16.03 -22.26 14.70
N SER A 293 -15.60 -23.51 14.52
CA SER A 293 -16.27 -24.50 13.69
C SER A 293 -16.22 -25.83 14.45
N GLY A 294 -17.37 -26.32 14.91
CA GLY A 294 -17.44 -27.53 15.73
C GLY A 294 -16.65 -27.43 17.05
N ASP A 295 -15.85 -28.48 17.34
CA ASP A 295 -15.06 -28.62 18.57
C ASP A 295 -13.63 -28.05 18.47
N ASP A 296 -13.28 -27.39 17.36
CA ASP A 296 -11.93 -26.85 17.15
C ASP A 296 -11.66 -25.59 18.00
N GLU A 297 -10.38 -25.37 18.34
CA GLU A 297 -9.96 -24.13 19.02
C GLU A 297 -10.31 -22.90 18.16
N PRO A 298 -10.93 -21.86 18.76
CA PRO A 298 -11.32 -20.68 18.00
C PRO A 298 -10.12 -19.97 17.39
N ARG A 299 -10.18 -19.69 16.08
CA ARG A 299 -9.19 -18.89 15.38
C ARG A 299 -9.56 -17.41 15.47
N SER A 300 -8.56 -16.54 15.63
CA SER A 300 -8.78 -15.10 15.75
C SER A 300 -7.98 -14.33 14.70
N GLU A 301 -8.64 -13.39 14.02
CA GLU A 301 -8.05 -12.50 13.01
C GLU A 301 -8.36 -11.05 13.40
N PHE A 302 -7.38 -10.15 13.30
CA PHE A 302 -7.59 -8.74 13.58
C PHE A 302 -7.81 -7.94 12.30
N ARG A 303 -8.76 -7.00 12.33
CA ARG A 303 -9.06 -6.09 11.21
C ARG A 303 -9.11 -4.65 11.69
N LEU A 304 -8.59 -3.71 10.88
CA LEU A 304 -8.76 -2.28 11.18
C LEU A 304 -10.15 -1.81 10.81
N PHE A 305 -10.62 -0.78 11.52
CA PHE A 305 -11.74 0.00 11.04
C PHE A 305 -11.34 0.80 9.78
N GLY A 306 -12.21 0.77 8.76
CA GLY A 306 -11.97 1.38 7.45
C GLY A 306 -11.94 0.38 6.28
N GLY A 307 -11.84 -0.94 6.55
CA GLY A 307 -12.19 -1.96 5.56
C GLY A 307 -13.69 -2.02 5.29
N VAL A 308 -14.14 -2.88 4.38
CA VAL A 308 -15.57 -3.19 4.19
C VAL A 308 -15.93 -4.32 5.17
N PRO A 309 -16.56 -4.05 6.33
CA PRO A 309 -16.96 -5.15 7.20
C PRO A 309 -18.24 -5.77 6.66
N GLU A 310 -18.28 -7.10 6.62
CA GLU A 310 -19.52 -7.85 6.33
C GLU A 310 -20.59 -7.64 7.42
N TRP A 311 -20.18 -7.11 8.58
CA TRP A 311 -20.97 -7.02 9.80
C TRP A 311 -21.23 -5.59 10.28
N LYS A 312 -21.36 -4.61 9.36
CA LYS A 312 -21.58 -3.17 9.67
C LYS A 312 -22.65 -2.91 10.75
N HIS A 313 -23.69 -3.75 10.79
CA HIS A 313 -24.86 -3.57 11.66
C HIS A 313 -24.84 -4.41 12.94
N GLU A 314 -23.85 -5.28 13.11
CA GLU A 314 -23.75 -6.13 14.29
C GLU A 314 -23.54 -5.29 15.55
N VAL A 315 -24.17 -5.73 16.64
CA VAL A 315 -24.16 -5.01 17.90
C VAL A 315 -23.06 -5.57 18.79
N LEU A 316 -22.16 -4.68 19.20
CA LEU A 316 -21.18 -4.93 20.25
C LEU A 316 -21.75 -4.49 21.58
N GLU A 317 -21.82 -5.41 22.54
CA GLU A 317 -22.16 -5.13 23.94
C GLU A 317 -20.89 -5.13 24.80
N LYS A 318 -20.84 -4.19 25.75
CA LYS A 318 -19.76 -4.11 26.72
C LYS A 318 -19.75 -5.38 27.59
N THR A 319 -18.61 -6.06 27.65
CA THR A 319 -18.44 -7.29 28.42
C THR A 319 -18.51 -6.97 29.93
N ALA A 320 -19.06 -7.90 30.71
CA ALA A 320 -19.00 -7.79 32.16
C ALA A 320 -17.55 -8.06 32.62
N GLU A 321 -17.07 -7.32 33.63
CA GLU A 321 -15.69 -7.43 34.15
C GLU A 321 -15.28 -8.84 34.60
N ALA A 322 -16.23 -9.77 34.77
CA ALA A 322 -15.99 -11.14 35.26
C ALA A 322 -15.64 -12.17 34.16
N ASP A 323 -15.88 -11.88 32.87
CA ASP A 323 -15.71 -12.87 31.78
C ASP A 323 -14.46 -12.61 30.91
N THR A 324 -13.52 -11.75 31.35
CA THR A 324 -12.38 -11.28 30.53
C THR A 324 -11.50 -12.38 29.96
N ASP A 325 -11.45 -13.56 30.59
CA ASP A 325 -10.63 -14.70 30.16
C ASP A 325 -11.10 -15.31 28.83
N GLU A 326 -12.38 -15.16 28.46
CA GLU A 326 -12.93 -15.73 27.20
C GLU A 326 -12.72 -14.82 25.98
N TYR A 327 -12.33 -13.56 26.19
CA TYR A 327 -12.47 -12.49 25.18
C TYR A 327 -11.15 -11.92 24.68
N LEU A 328 -10.01 -12.60 24.85
CA LEU A 328 -8.67 -12.03 24.60
C LEU A 328 -8.40 -10.74 25.39
N GLY A 329 -9.16 -10.48 26.45
CA GLY A 329 -9.14 -9.21 27.20
C GLY A 329 -9.95 -8.07 26.57
N ASN A 330 -10.77 -8.33 25.55
CA ASN A 330 -11.61 -7.32 24.89
C ASN A 330 -12.77 -6.85 25.78
N LEU A 331 -13.04 -5.53 25.76
CA LEU A 331 -14.12 -4.91 26.53
C LEU A 331 -15.48 -4.93 25.83
N TYR A 332 -15.52 -5.29 24.54
CA TYR A 332 -16.74 -5.36 23.74
C TYR A 332 -16.79 -6.65 22.95
N ALA A 333 -17.95 -7.28 22.92
CA ALA A 333 -18.21 -8.49 22.16
C ALA A 333 -19.60 -8.46 21.51
N SER A 334 -19.74 -9.04 20.32
CA SER A 334 -21.05 -9.43 19.78
C SER A 334 -21.51 -10.75 20.38
N ASP A 335 -22.77 -11.11 20.12
CA ASP A 335 -23.20 -12.51 20.22
C ASP A 335 -22.46 -13.37 19.16
N TRP A 336 -22.46 -14.68 19.35
CA TRP A 336 -22.05 -15.61 18.29
C TRP A 336 -23.10 -15.57 17.18
N ILE A 337 -22.64 -15.31 15.96
CA ILE A 337 -23.47 -15.23 14.76
C ILE A 337 -23.04 -16.31 13.78
N TYR A 338 -23.98 -16.92 13.06
CA TYR A 338 -23.63 -17.84 11.98
C TYR A 338 -22.95 -17.08 10.85
N ASP A 339 -21.92 -17.68 10.25
CA ASP A 339 -21.21 -17.09 9.12
C ASP A 339 -22.21 -16.79 7.97
N PRO A 340 -22.40 -15.51 7.59
CA PRO A 340 -23.36 -15.12 6.57
C PRO A 340 -23.01 -15.66 5.18
N THR A 341 -21.76 -16.08 4.95
CA THR A 341 -21.33 -16.69 3.69
C THR A 341 -21.84 -18.13 3.52
N HIS A 342 -22.29 -18.78 4.61
CA HIS A 342 -22.81 -20.15 4.66
C HIS A 342 -21.91 -21.21 4.00
N GLN A 343 -20.61 -20.95 3.84
CA GLN A 343 -19.68 -21.90 3.23
C GLN A 343 -19.47 -23.14 4.12
N GLU A 344 -19.57 -22.96 5.44
CA GLU A 344 -19.55 -24.01 6.44
C GLU A 344 -20.77 -23.87 7.37
N PRO A 345 -21.66 -24.88 7.45
CA PRO A 345 -22.94 -24.76 8.17
C PRO A 345 -22.80 -24.61 9.68
N ASP A 346 -21.68 -25.07 10.25
CA ASP A 346 -21.40 -25.03 11.69
C ASP A 346 -20.43 -23.90 12.07
N ARG A 347 -20.10 -23.02 11.13
CA ARG A 347 -19.16 -21.92 11.36
C ARG A 347 -19.87 -20.75 12.01
N GLU A 348 -19.42 -20.42 13.21
CA GLU A 348 -19.89 -19.28 13.97
C GLU A 348 -18.76 -18.26 14.13
N VAL A 349 -19.14 -16.98 14.07
CA VAL A 349 -18.27 -15.83 14.13
C VAL A 349 -18.66 -14.96 15.32
N ARG A 350 -17.68 -14.34 15.94
CA ARG A 350 -17.87 -13.34 17.00
C ARG A 350 -16.94 -12.17 16.79
N LEU A 351 -17.43 -10.97 17.03
CA LEU A 351 -16.68 -9.73 16.85
C LEU A 351 -16.30 -9.19 18.22
N LEU A 352 -15.01 -8.87 18.41
CA LEU A 352 -14.48 -8.39 19.67
C LEU A 352 -13.75 -7.05 19.46
N ALA A 353 -13.96 -6.05 20.30
CA ALA A 353 -13.32 -4.74 20.17
C ALA A 353 -12.77 -4.23 21.51
N LEU A 354 -11.88 -3.21 21.45
CA LEU A 354 -11.14 -2.71 22.61
C LEU A 354 -10.41 -3.82 23.38
N GLY A 355 -9.56 -4.53 22.66
CA GLY A 355 -8.66 -5.55 23.19
C GLY A 355 -7.21 -5.28 22.78
N PRO A 356 -6.30 -6.24 23.01
CA PRO A 356 -4.91 -6.11 22.61
C PRO A 356 -4.78 -5.94 21.09
N LEU A 357 -3.77 -5.18 20.66
CA LEU A 357 -3.39 -5.14 19.26
C LEU A 357 -2.54 -6.37 18.92
N PRO A 358 -2.59 -6.88 17.67
CA PRO A 358 -1.67 -7.91 17.23
C PRO A 358 -0.23 -7.45 17.41
N THR A 359 0.65 -8.37 17.80
CA THR A 359 2.08 -8.10 17.85
C THR A 359 2.58 -7.79 16.44
N LEU A 360 2.94 -6.54 16.20
CA LEU A 360 3.70 -6.19 15.00
C LEU A 360 5.14 -6.68 15.19
N SER A 361 5.76 -7.20 14.13
CA SER A 361 7.17 -7.55 14.17
C SER A 361 7.98 -6.34 14.63
N SER A 362 8.64 -6.45 15.78
CA SER A 362 9.55 -5.44 16.30
C SER A 362 10.95 -5.55 15.71
N GLU A 363 11.20 -6.56 14.87
CA GLU A 363 12.48 -6.69 14.17
C GLU A 363 12.61 -5.55 13.16
N PRO A 364 13.70 -4.75 13.23
CA PRO A 364 13.94 -3.70 12.26
C PRO A 364 14.02 -4.27 10.83
N LEU A 365 13.56 -3.47 9.86
CA LEU A 365 13.49 -3.83 8.44
C LEU A 365 14.84 -4.25 7.83
#